data_AF-A0A1M4YCQ3-F1
#
_entry.id   AF-A0A1M4YCQ3-F1
#
_cell.length_a   1.000
_cell.length_b   1.000
_cell.length_c   1.000
_cell.angle_alpha   90.00
_cell.angle_beta   90.00
_cell.angle_gamma   90.00
#
_symmetry.space_group_name_H-M   'P 1'
#
loop_
_entity.id
_entity.type
_entity.pdbx_description
1 polymer ?
#
loop_
_entity_poly.entity_id
_entity_poly.type
_entity_poly.pdbx_seq_one_letter_code
_entity_poly.pdbx_strand_id
1 'polypeptide(L)'
;MFFSKTYSQKKIEGKYYKESGSYIEINNDYFKIILPNSASNGIYSEIRTEGRIQQIDNNFLELNSLKDPFIEATRNLEIIRKPDRELSNDSLKIKFFLPYTNGILRITIYTEISKTFSFNYSKDNKECTIPFIGGNISFLIRPDYILPHTAEGLFYGILEYNTLDFFLEKDINNIEVNIPTIDDSFFEKYYIKGDYARIVNDSIIWKGEIYRKSDK
;
A
#
# COMPACT_ATOMS: atom_id res chain seq x y z
N MET A 1 21.16 8.10 47.18
CA MET A 1 22.13 7.79 46.12
C MET A 1 21.40 6.94 45.09
N PHE A 2 20.85 7.55 44.04
CA PHE A 2 20.14 6.83 42.99
C PHE A 2 21.16 6.40 41.93
N PHE A 3 21.36 5.09 41.80
CA PHE A 3 22.15 4.54 40.70
C PHE A 3 21.29 4.57 39.44
N SER A 4 21.57 5.51 38.54
CA SER A 4 21.11 5.41 37.16
C SER A 4 21.85 4.23 36.51
N LYS A 5 21.17 3.11 36.30
CA LYS A 5 21.64 2.08 35.36
C LYS A 5 21.51 2.63 33.94
N THR A 6 22.57 3.23 33.42
CA THR A 6 22.76 3.40 31.98
C THR A 6 22.95 2.01 31.39
N TYR A 7 21.88 1.41 30.88
CA TYR A 7 22.01 0.24 30.02
C TYR A 7 22.74 0.68 28.76
N SER A 8 23.92 0.11 28.49
CA SER A 8 24.52 0.24 27.17
C SER A 8 23.54 -0.38 26.17
N GLN A 9 22.86 0.44 25.38
CA GLN A 9 22.00 -0.05 24.30
C GLN A 9 22.86 -0.96 23.41
N LYS A 10 22.42 -2.22 23.26
CA LYS A 10 23.02 -3.10 22.26
C LYS A 10 22.84 -2.38 20.91
N LYS A 11 23.93 -2.14 20.19
CA LYS A 11 23.89 -1.40 18.93
C LYS A 11 23.19 -2.26 17.86
N ILE A 12 21.88 -2.11 17.75
CA ILE A 12 21.02 -2.84 16.80
C ILE A 12 21.15 -2.32 15.37
N GLU A 13 21.87 -1.24 15.15
CA GLU A 13 22.13 -0.69 13.81
C GLU A 13 22.80 -1.73 12.91
N GLY A 14 22.42 -1.69 11.63
CA GLY A 14 22.96 -2.55 10.59
C GLY A 14 21.89 -3.06 9.64
N LYS A 15 22.31 -3.92 8.72
CA LYS A 15 21.45 -4.58 7.75
C LYS A 15 21.29 -6.05 8.13
N TYR A 16 20.05 -6.51 8.18
CA TYR A 16 19.67 -7.86 8.56
C TYR A 16 18.98 -8.53 7.37
N TYR A 17 19.60 -9.55 6.80
CA TYR A 17 19.14 -10.22 5.59
C TYR A 17 18.44 -11.53 5.92
N LYS A 18 17.30 -11.79 5.27
CA LYS A 18 16.73 -13.14 5.19
C LYS A 18 17.26 -13.88 3.97
N GLU A 19 17.03 -15.19 3.92
CA GLU A 19 17.55 -16.09 2.90
C GLU A 19 17.16 -15.68 1.47
N SER A 20 15.95 -15.13 1.28
CA SER A 20 15.49 -14.62 -0.02
C SER A 20 16.17 -13.32 -0.47
N GLY A 21 17.09 -12.75 0.33
CA GLY A 21 17.79 -11.50 0.04
C GLY A 21 17.05 -10.23 0.47
N SER A 22 15.78 -10.31 0.86
CA SER A 22 15.09 -9.19 1.52
C SER A 22 15.77 -8.84 2.83
N TYR A 23 15.76 -7.56 3.22
CA TYR A 23 16.46 -7.14 4.42
C TYR A 23 15.75 -6.02 5.18
N ILE A 24 16.04 -5.98 6.48
CA ILE A 24 15.69 -4.88 7.38
C ILE A 24 16.96 -4.06 7.59
N GLU A 25 16.92 -2.79 7.26
CA GLU A 25 17.98 -1.83 7.57
C GLU A 25 17.57 -0.99 8.77
N ILE A 26 18.43 -0.94 9.79
CA ILE A 26 18.22 -0.15 11.01
C ILE A 26 19.33 0.88 11.13
N ASN A 27 18.94 2.14 11.28
CA ASN A 27 19.83 3.26 11.53
C ASN A 27 19.18 4.14 12.61
N ASN A 28 19.83 4.27 13.77
CA ASN A 28 19.23 4.86 14.97
C ASN A 28 17.86 4.24 15.29
N ASP A 29 16.83 5.08 15.39
CA ASP A 29 15.44 4.71 15.65
C ASP A 29 14.61 4.56 14.37
N TYR A 30 15.25 4.47 13.19
CA TYR A 30 14.58 4.24 11.92
C TYR A 30 14.81 2.84 11.39
N PHE A 31 13.82 2.32 10.67
CA PHE A 31 13.97 1.12 9.88
C PHE A 31 13.47 1.28 8.45
N LYS A 32 14.00 0.43 7.56
CA LYS A 32 13.48 0.19 6.21
C LYS A 32 13.37 -1.30 5.97
N ILE A 33 12.28 -1.73 5.34
CA ILE A 33 12.14 -3.09 4.80
C ILE A 33 12.30 -3.00 3.30
N ILE A 34 13.25 -3.76 2.79
CA ILE A 34 13.69 -3.66 1.41
C ILE A 34 13.61 -5.05 0.78
N LEU A 35 12.93 -5.13 -0.36
CA LEU A 35 12.91 -6.31 -1.21
C LEU A 35 13.85 -6.07 -2.41
N PRO A 36 14.87 -6.92 -2.62
CA PRO A 36 15.68 -6.84 -3.83
C PRO A 36 14.79 -7.19 -5.03
N ASN A 37 14.70 -6.31 -6.03
CA ASN A 37 13.98 -6.62 -7.24
C ASN A 37 14.82 -7.58 -8.10
N SER A 38 14.18 -8.59 -8.69
CA SER A 38 14.78 -9.58 -9.59
C SER A 38 14.84 -9.09 -11.04
N ALA A 39 14.85 -7.78 -11.27
CA ALA A 39 15.00 -7.22 -12.61
C ALA A 39 16.40 -7.53 -13.17
N SER A 40 16.43 -8.13 -14.35
CA SER A 40 17.63 -8.60 -15.07
C SER A 40 18.68 -7.52 -15.38
N ASN A 41 18.36 -6.24 -15.14
CA ASN A 41 19.18 -5.10 -15.55
C ASN A 41 19.68 -4.22 -14.38
N GLY A 42 19.76 -4.79 -13.17
CA GLY A 42 20.59 -4.23 -12.11
C GLY A 42 19.91 -3.25 -11.15
N ILE A 43 19.99 -3.61 -9.86
CA ILE A 43 20.03 -2.71 -8.69
C ILE A 43 18.87 -1.72 -8.57
N TYR A 44 17.63 -2.21 -8.48
CA TYR A 44 16.58 -1.46 -7.79
C TYR A 44 16.04 -2.31 -6.65
N SER A 45 16.33 -1.92 -5.43
CA SER A 45 15.76 -2.51 -4.23
C SER A 45 14.54 -1.68 -3.83
N GLU A 46 13.35 -2.28 -3.81
CA GLU A 46 12.13 -1.53 -3.52
C GLU A 46 11.91 -1.47 -2.01
N ILE A 47 11.81 -0.25 -1.49
CA ILE A 47 11.41 -0.01 -0.09
C ILE A 47 9.92 -0.36 0.00
N ARG A 48 9.61 -1.43 0.73
CA ARG A 48 8.21 -1.81 1.00
C ARG A 48 7.62 -0.97 2.12
N THR A 49 8.44 -0.58 3.09
CA THR A 49 8.04 0.37 4.13
C THR A 49 9.26 0.95 4.81
N GLU A 50 9.09 2.13 5.37
CA GLU A 50 10.03 2.76 6.29
C GLU A 50 9.27 3.30 7.51
N GLY A 51 9.96 3.35 8.64
CA GLY A 51 9.29 3.53 9.92
C GLY A 51 10.22 3.89 11.06
N ARG A 52 9.63 3.99 12.25
CA ARG A 52 10.32 4.14 13.53
C ARG A 52 10.36 2.83 14.29
N ILE A 53 11.42 2.67 15.04
CA ILE A 53 11.60 1.61 16.01
C ILE A 53 11.47 2.21 17.40
N GLN A 54 10.66 1.56 18.24
CA GLN A 54 10.71 1.75 19.67
C GLN A 54 11.23 0.48 20.33
N GLN A 55 12.33 0.58 21.06
CA GLN A 55 12.82 -0.55 21.84
C GLN A 55 11.94 -0.70 23.09
N ILE A 56 11.26 -1.84 23.21
CA ILE A 56 10.34 -2.14 24.32
C ILE A 56 11.10 -2.78 25.48
N ASP A 57 12.01 -3.70 25.16
CA ASP A 57 12.95 -4.29 26.10
C ASP A 57 14.23 -4.77 25.40
N ASN A 58 15.05 -5.59 26.09
CA ASN A 58 16.30 -6.10 25.55
C ASN A 58 16.14 -7.03 24.33
N ASN A 59 14.95 -7.59 24.13
CA ASN A 59 14.65 -8.62 23.14
C ASN A 59 13.55 -8.20 22.15
N PHE A 60 12.86 -7.08 22.34
CA PHE A 60 11.74 -6.69 21.48
C PHE A 60 11.83 -5.25 20.99
N LEU A 61 11.55 -5.11 19.70
CA LEU A 61 11.37 -3.85 18.98
C LEU A 61 9.92 -3.75 18.54
N GLU A 62 9.30 -2.60 18.76
CA GLU A 62 8.04 -2.23 18.12
C GLU A 62 8.34 -1.44 16.85
N LEU A 63 7.73 -1.84 15.75
CA LEU A 63 7.88 -1.26 14.43
C LEU A 63 6.61 -0.47 14.07
N ASN A 64 6.78 0.76 13.60
CA ASN A 64 5.68 1.62 13.15
C ASN A 64 6.07 2.33 11.85
N SER A 65 5.31 2.12 10.77
CA SER A 65 5.51 2.82 9.50
C SER A 65 5.34 4.32 9.66
N LEU A 66 6.16 5.12 8.96
CA LEU A 66 6.05 6.58 8.99
C LEU A 66 4.75 7.08 8.34
N LYS A 67 4.26 6.32 7.37
CA LYS A 67 3.12 6.70 6.55
C LYS A 67 2.19 5.53 6.35
N ASP A 68 0.90 5.85 6.32
CA ASP A 68 -0.16 4.95 5.88
C ASP A 68 -0.44 5.25 4.39
N PRO A 69 -0.12 4.32 3.47
CA PRO A 69 -0.33 4.57 2.04
C PRO A 69 -1.82 4.74 1.71
N PHE A 70 -2.73 4.17 2.49
CA PHE A 70 -4.17 4.36 2.31
C PHE A 70 -4.57 5.81 2.59
N ILE A 71 -4.04 6.40 3.67
CA ILE A 71 -4.26 7.82 4.01
C ILE A 71 -3.62 8.72 2.95
N GLU A 72 -2.42 8.40 2.48
CA GLU A 72 -1.79 9.16 1.39
C GLU A 72 -2.62 9.13 0.11
N ALA A 73 -3.17 7.96 -0.26
CA ALA A 73 -4.03 7.84 -1.43
C ALA A 73 -5.34 8.62 -1.29
N THR A 74 -5.97 8.55 -0.11
CA THR A 74 -7.18 9.32 0.16
C THR A 74 -6.94 10.83 0.17
N ARG A 75 -5.78 11.28 0.67
CA ARG A 75 -5.42 12.70 0.67
C ARG A 75 -5.19 13.25 -0.74
N ASN A 76 -4.64 12.42 -1.63
CA ASN A 76 -4.30 12.81 -2.99
C ASN A 76 -5.38 12.44 -4.02
N LEU A 77 -6.50 11.86 -3.59
CA LEU A 77 -7.66 11.58 -4.42
C LEU A 77 -8.29 12.90 -4.88
N GLU A 78 -8.44 13.03 -6.19
CA GLU A 78 -9.14 14.14 -6.82
C GLU A 78 -10.29 13.59 -7.67
N ILE A 79 -11.48 14.19 -7.51
CA ILE A 79 -12.68 13.82 -8.26
C ILE A 79 -13.19 15.06 -8.98
N ILE A 80 -13.13 15.02 -10.31
CA ILE A 80 -13.66 16.07 -11.19
C ILE A 80 -15.01 15.59 -11.70
N ARG A 81 -16.02 16.45 -11.56
CA ARG A 81 -17.41 16.20 -11.94
C ARG A 81 -17.78 17.15 -13.07
N LYS A 82 -18.24 16.64 -14.20
CA LYS A 82 -18.63 17.46 -15.34
C LYS A 82 -19.86 16.93 -16.06
N PRO A 83 -20.68 17.82 -16.65
CA PRO A 83 -21.70 17.41 -17.59
C PRO A 83 -21.06 17.07 -18.94
N ASP A 84 -21.62 16.08 -19.61
CA ASP A 84 -21.26 15.62 -20.94
C ASP A 84 -22.55 15.52 -21.76
N ARG A 85 -22.71 16.43 -22.73
CA ARG A 85 -23.93 16.54 -23.53
C ARG A 85 -24.03 15.48 -24.62
N GLU A 86 -22.91 14.81 -24.93
CA GLU A 86 -22.87 13.74 -25.94
C GLU A 86 -23.24 12.39 -25.31
N LEU A 87 -23.11 12.28 -23.99
CA LEU A 87 -23.54 11.09 -23.24
C LEU A 87 -25.04 11.14 -22.96
N SER A 88 -25.71 10.00 -23.12
CA SER A 88 -27.12 9.85 -22.73
C SER A 88 -27.33 10.19 -21.25
N ASN A 89 -28.46 10.83 -20.94
CA ASN A 89 -28.81 11.27 -19.57
C ASN A 89 -29.00 10.10 -18.58
N ASP A 90 -29.18 8.88 -19.09
CA ASP A 90 -29.32 7.64 -18.30
C ASP A 90 -27.98 6.92 -18.09
N SER A 91 -26.87 7.53 -18.48
CA SER A 91 -25.54 6.93 -18.46
C SER A 91 -24.58 7.79 -17.66
N LEU A 92 -23.64 7.14 -16.97
CA LEU A 92 -22.57 7.76 -16.21
C LEU A 92 -21.24 7.24 -16.73
N LYS A 93 -20.43 8.13 -17.29
CA LYS A 93 -19.05 7.83 -17.68
C LYS A 93 -18.11 8.08 -16.51
N ILE A 94 -17.23 7.13 -16.23
CA ILE A 94 -16.24 7.23 -15.17
C ILE A 94 -14.89 6.90 -15.75
N LYS A 95 -13.93 7.81 -15.60
CA LYS A 95 -12.56 7.67 -16.11
C LYS A 95 -11.55 7.77 -14.98
N PHE A 96 -10.62 6.82 -14.93
CA PHE A 96 -9.61 6.71 -13.88
C PHE A 96 -8.22 7.13 -14.39
N PHE A 97 -7.53 7.90 -13.58
CA PHE A 97 -6.15 8.33 -13.79
C PHE A 97 -5.29 7.79 -12.63
N LEU A 98 -4.71 6.61 -12.84
CA LEU A 98 -3.84 5.92 -11.89
C LEU A 98 -2.49 5.71 -12.58
N PRO A 99 -1.35 6.04 -11.95
CA PRO A 99 -0.02 5.75 -12.50
C PRO A 99 0.36 4.26 -12.34
N TYR A 100 -0.58 3.37 -12.63
CA TYR A 100 -0.43 1.92 -12.58
C TYR A 100 -0.31 1.38 -14.00
N THR A 101 0.86 0.85 -14.35
CA THR A 101 1.21 0.39 -15.70
C THR A 101 1.58 -1.09 -15.76
N ASN A 102 1.94 -1.69 -14.63
CA ASN A 102 2.43 -3.05 -14.50
C ASN A 102 1.32 -3.99 -14.01
N GLY A 103 0.32 -4.22 -14.86
CA GLY A 103 -0.72 -5.21 -14.62
C GLY A 103 -2.13 -4.70 -14.87
N ILE A 104 -3.10 -5.40 -14.27
CA ILE A 104 -4.52 -5.09 -14.37
C ILE A 104 -5.05 -4.84 -12.96
N LEU A 105 -5.77 -3.74 -12.78
CA LEU A 105 -6.55 -3.50 -11.57
C LEU A 105 -8.02 -3.82 -11.86
N ARG A 106 -8.68 -4.52 -10.93
CA ARG A 106 -10.13 -4.61 -10.92
C ARG A 106 -10.68 -3.42 -10.15
N ILE A 107 -11.47 -2.60 -10.83
CA ILE A 107 -12.20 -1.50 -10.21
C ILE A 107 -13.65 -1.90 -10.08
N THR A 108 -14.17 -1.86 -8.86
CA THR A 108 -15.59 -2.09 -8.54
C THR A 108 -16.22 -0.79 -8.09
N ILE A 109 -17.36 -0.46 -8.68
CA ILE A 109 -18.14 0.73 -8.43
C ILE A 109 -19.37 0.32 -7.64
N TYR A 110 -19.51 0.90 -6.46
CA TYR A 110 -20.67 0.75 -5.60
C TYR A 110 -21.60 1.93 -5.81
N THR A 111 -22.89 1.64 -5.96
CA THR A 111 -23.95 2.63 -6.06
C THR A 111 -24.93 2.47 -4.90
N GLU A 112 -25.61 3.54 -4.52
CA GLU A 112 -26.54 3.58 -3.39
C GLU A 112 -27.62 2.46 -3.41
N ILE A 113 -28.03 1.99 -4.59
CA ILE A 113 -29.02 0.91 -4.74
C ILE A 113 -28.43 -0.52 -4.66
N SER A 114 -27.23 -0.69 -4.10
CA SER A 114 -26.53 -1.99 -3.98
C SER A 114 -26.25 -2.70 -5.32
N LYS A 115 -26.31 -2.00 -6.45
CA LYS A 115 -25.78 -2.51 -7.72
C LYS A 115 -24.29 -2.23 -7.78
N THR A 116 -23.53 -3.27 -8.10
CA THR A 116 -22.10 -3.19 -8.33
C THR A 116 -21.79 -3.34 -9.82
N PHE A 117 -20.84 -2.54 -10.28
CA PHE A 117 -20.29 -2.63 -11.62
C PHE A 117 -18.79 -2.82 -11.49
N SER A 118 -18.19 -3.70 -12.30
CA SER A 118 -16.74 -3.90 -12.27
C SER A 118 -16.16 -3.82 -13.66
N PHE A 119 -14.97 -3.25 -13.78
CA PHE A 119 -14.19 -3.30 -15.00
C PHE A 119 -12.69 -3.47 -14.71
N ASN A 120 -11.96 -3.93 -15.72
CA ASN A 120 -10.52 -4.15 -15.65
C ASN A 120 -9.80 -2.89 -16.16
N TYR A 121 -9.17 -2.18 -15.25
CA TYR A 121 -8.32 -1.04 -15.52
C TYR A 121 -6.94 -1.49 -16.01
N SER A 122 -6.46 -0.86 -17.07
CA SER A 122 -5.09 -1.01 -17.59
C SER A 122 -4.63 0.28 -18.26
N LYS A 123 -3.38 0.31 -18.73
CA LYS A 123 -2.86 1.45 -19.51
C LYS A 123 -3.69 1.78 -20.76
N ASP A 124 -4.38 0.78 -21.31
CA ASP A 124 -5.17 0.88 -22.55
C ASP A 124 -6.68 0.97 -22.27
N ASN A 125 -7.13 0.61 -21.06
CA ASN A 125 -8.53 0.66 -20.65
C ASN A 125 -8.69 1.43 -19.33
N LYS A 126 -9.13 2.68 -19.42
CA LYS A 126 -9.16 3.62 -18.27
C LYS A 126 -10.55 4.11 -17.90
N GLU A 127 -11.57 3.72 -18.66
CA GLU A 127 -12.91 4.25 -18.49
C GLU A 127 -13.97 3.16 -18.59
N CYS A 128 -15.11 3.43 -17.96
CA CYS A 128 -16.29 2.61 -18.08
C CYS A 128 -17.54 3.49 -18.12
N THR A 129 -18.62 2.95 -18.66
CA THR A 129 -19.94 3.57 -18.64
C THR A 129 -20.89 2.65 -17.91
N ILE A 130 -21.61 3.20 -16.93
CA ILE A 130 -22.63 2.50 -16.16
C ILE A 130 -23.95 3.25 -16.27
N PRO A 131 -25.12 2.64 -15.98
CA PRO A 131 -26.36 3.39 -15.86
C PRO A 131 -26.25 4.50 -14.81
N PHE A 132 -26.76 5.69 -15.10
CA PHE A 132 -26.88 6.78 -14.13
C PHE A 132 -28.03 6.47 -13.18
N ILE A 133 -27.71 6.39 -11.89
CA ILE A 133 -28.67 6.00 -10.84
C ILE A 133 -28.87 7.13 -9.81
N GLY A 134 -28.07 8.21 -9.91
CA GLY A 134 -27.99 9.26 -8.89
C GLY A 134 -27.47 8.74 -7.55
N GLY A 135 -27.29 9.64 -6.59
CA GLY A 135 -26.94 9.28 -5.21
C GLY A 135 -25.46 9.10 -4.95
N ASN A 136 -25.14 8.35 -3.90
CA ASN A 136 -23.76 8.09 -3.49
C ASN A 136 -23.08 7.03 -4.36
N ILE A 137 -21.80 7.27 -4.65
CA ILE A 137 -20.92 6.34 -5.35
C ILE A 137 -19.60 6.20 -4.58
N SER A 138 -19.03 5.00 -4.61
CA SER A 138 -17.67 4.73 -4.14
C SER A 138 -16.98 3.68 -5.00
N PHE A 139 -15.65 3.61 -4.89
CA PHE A 139 -14.82 2.75 -5.69
C PHE A 139 -13.98 1.84 -4.80
N LEU A 140 -13.88 0.57 -5.17
CA LEU A 140 -12.90 -0.38 -4.67
C LEU A 140 -11.93 -0.73 -5.79
N ILE A 141 -10.65 -0.54 -5.54
CA ILE A 141 -9.56 -0.74 -6.48
C ILE A 141 -8.63 -1.79 -5.89
N ARG A 142 -8.34 -2.85 -6.65
CA ARG A 142 -7.41 -3.90 -6.25
C ARG A 142 -6.71 -4.51 -7.46
N PRO A 143 -5.53 -5.13 -7.31
CA PRO A 143 -4.96 -5.95 -8.37
C PRO A 143 -5.92 -7.08 -8.75
N ASP A 144 -6.03 -7.39 -10.04
CA ASP A 144 -6.87 -8.51 -10.51
C ASP A 144 -6.26 -9.87 -10.10
N TYR A 145 -4.95 -9.89 -9.88
CA TYR A 145 -4.21 -11.03 -9.36
C TYR A 145 -3.24 -10.59 -8.26
N ILE A 146 -3.26 -11.29 -7.12
CA ILE A 146 -2.38 -11.03 -5.98
C ILE A 146 -1.71 -12.34 -5.59
N LEU A 147 -0.38 -12.31 -5.45
CA LEU A 147 0.40 -13.43 -4.93
C LEU A 147 0.66 -13.24 -3.43
N PRO A 148 0.57 -14.32 -2.63
CA PRO A 148 0.99 -14.25 -1.24
C PRO A 148 2.50 -14.00 -1.16
N HIS A 149 2.90 -13.30 -0.10
CA HIS A 149 4.30 -12.99 0.20
C HIS A 149 5.05 -14.17 0.83
N THR A 150 4.32 -15.15 1.36
CA THR A 150 4.89 -16.37 1.97
C THR A 150 4.19 -17.63 1.46
N ALA A 151 4.85 -18.78 1.63
CA ALA A 151 4.32 -20.09 1.23
C ALA A 151 3.03 -20.46 1.99
N GLU A 152 2.84 -19.91 3.18
CA GLU A 152 1.66 -20.10 4.02
C GLU A 152 0.46 -19.24 3.58
N GLY A 153 0.60 -18.45 2.50
CA GLY A 153 -0.48 -17.63 1.97
C GLY A 153 -0.64 -16.27 2.65
N LEU A 154 0.39 -15.76 3.32
CA LEU A 154 0.31 -14.46 4.01
C LEU A 154 0.52 -13.29 3.05
N PHE A 155 -0.25 -12.22 3.25
CA PHE A 155 -0.10 -10.96 2.51
C PHE A 155 0.35 -9.85 3.45
N TYR A 156 1.40 -9.13 3.09
CA TYR A 156 1.93 -8.02 3.88
C TYR A 156 1.71 -6.65 3.23
N GLY A 157 1.47 -6.64 1.92
CA GLY A 157 1.09 -5.46 1.16
C GLY A 157 -0.38 -5.08 1.29
N ILE A 158 -0.75 -3.96 0.68
CA ILE A 158 -2.13 -3.51 0.56
C ILE A 158 -2.85 -4.41 -0.44
N LEU A 159 -4.01 -4.95 -0.05
CA LEU A 159 -4.80 -5.82 -0.92
C LEU A 159 -5.79 -5.05 -1.78
N GLU A 160 -6.32 -3.95 -1.25
CA GLU A 160 -7.33 -3.13 -1.89
C GLU A 160 -7.32 -1.70 -1.33
N TYR A 161 -7.84 -0.78 -2.12
CA TYR A 161 -8.09 0.61 -1.76
C TYR A 161 -9.55 0.93 -2.01
N ASN A 162 -10.27 1.42 -1.01
CA ASN A 162 -11.65 1.85 -1.13
C ASN A 162 -11.76 3.36 -0.90
N THR A 163 -12.49 4.06 -1.76
CA THR A 163 -12.83 5.47 -1.51
C THR A 163 -13.95 5.59 -0.49
N LEU A 164 -14.04 6.76 0.15
CA LEU A 164 -15.27 7.16 0.82
C LEU A 164 -16.36 7.41 -0.23
N ASP A 165 -17.62 7.32 0.21
CA ASP A 165 -18.76 7.69 -0.60
C ASP A 165 -18.73 9.18 -0.91
N PHE A 166 -19.08 9.52 -2.15
CA PHE A 166 -19.36 10.90 -2.52
C PHE A 166 -20.62 11.00 -3.36
N PHE A 167 -21.30 12.12 -3.22
CA PHE A 167 -22.59 12.36 -3.86
C PHE A 167 -22.42 12.77 -5.33
N LEU A 168 -23.30 12.23 -6.17
CA LEU A 168 -23.47 12.64 -7.56
C LEU A 168 -24.62 13.62 -7.70
N GLU A 169 -24.28 14.85 -8.04
CA GLU A 169 -25.26 15.88 -8.36
C GLU A 169 -26.07 15.48 -9.59
N LYS A 170 -27.32 15.97 -9.61
CA LYS A 170 -28.17 15.87 -10.78
C LYS A 170 -27.48 16.57 -11.96
N ASP A 171 -27.55 15.97 -13.14
CA ASP A 171 -26.93 16.46 -14.39
C ASP A 171 -25.40 16.27 -14.51
N ILE A 172 -24.74 15.65 -13.53
CA ILE A 172 -23.36 15.16 -13.68
C ILE A 172 -23.38 13.72 -14.19
N ASN A 173 -22.98 13.55 -15.45
CA ASN A 173 -22.92 12.25 -16.10
C ASN A 173 -21.49 11.87 -16.55
N ASN A 174 -20.46 12.65 -16.18
CA ASN A 174 -19.06 12.33 -16.43
C ASN A 174 -18.20 12.63 -15.19
N ILE A 175 -17.46 11.63 -14.71
CA ILE A 175 -16.57 11.71 -13.56
C ILE A 175 -15.17 11.32 -13.98
N GLU A 176 -14.20 12.12 -13.56
CA GLU A 176 -12.79 11.80 -13.63
C GLU A 176 -12.24 11.59 -12.23
N VAL A 177 -11.63 10.43 -11.99
CA VAL A 177 -11.09 9.98 -10.71
C VAL A 177 -9.58 9.90 -10.84
N ASN A 178 -8.86 10.79 -10.18
CA ASN A 178 -7.41 10.88 -10.21
C ASN A 178 -6.83 10.45 -8.85
N ILE A 179 -5.99 9.41 -8.84
CA ILE A 179 -5.34 8.90 -7.62
C ILE A 179 -3.86 8.67 -7.92
N PRO A 180 -3.02 9.73 -7.85
CA PRO A 180 -1.63 9.68 -8.30
C PRO A 180 -0.73 8.81 -7.42
N THR A 181 -1.21 8.32 -6.28
CA THR A 181 -0.46 7.45 -5.37
C THR A 181 -0.65 5.97 -5.64
N ILE A 182 -1.68 5.58 -6.41
CA ILE A 182 -1.88 4.18 -6.82
C ILE A 182 -0.98 3.92 -8.03
N ASP A 183 0.31 3.85 -7.74
CA ASP A 183 1.37 3.49 -8.68
C ASP A 183 1.67 1.98 -8.63
N ASP A 184 2.60 1.52 -9.47
CA ASP A 184 3.00 0.10 -9.54
C ASP A 184 3.57 -0.45 -8.22
N SER A 185 3.97 0.41 -7.28
CA SER A 185 4.46 0.01 -5.95
C SER A 185 3.38 0.02 -4.87
N PHE A 186 2.21 0.63 -5.12
CA PHE A 186 1.22 0.92 -4.10
C PHE A 186 0.76 -0.33 -3.33
N PHE A 187 0.35 -1.37 -4.06
CA PHE A 187 -0.14 -2.63 -3.46
C PHE A 187 0.97 -3.46 -2.83
N GLU A 188 2.23 -3.14 -3.11
CA GLU A 188 3.39 -3.79 -2.51
C GLU A 188 3.85 -3.12 -1.21
N LYS A 189 3.36 -1.92 -0.90
CA LYS A 189 3.73 -1.18 0.32
C LYS A 189 3.15 -1.86 1.55
N TYR A 190 3.97 -1.98 2.60
CA TYR A 190 3.54 -2.51 3.88
C TYR A 190 3.11 -1.36 4.77
N TYR A 191 2.01 -1.54 5.50
CA TYR A 191 1.64 -0.65 6.59
C TYR A 191 1.75 -1.38 7.91
N ILE A 192 2.74 -0.99 8.71
CA ILE A 192 3.07 -1.60 9.99
C ILE A 192 2.63 -0.65 11.11
N LYS A 193 1.80 -1.14 12.03
CA LYS A 193 1.34 -0.37 13.18
C LYS A 193 1.37 -1.24 14.43
N GLY A 194 2.40 -1.05 15.25
CA GLY A 194 2.59 -1.81 16.50
C GLY A 194 2.99 -3.27 16.29
N ASP A 195 3.66 -3.62 15.19
CA ASP A 195 4.21 -4.98 15.04
C ASP A 195 5.46 -5.13 15.92
N TYR A 196 5.63 -6.31 16.52
CA TYR A 196 6.81 -6.63 17.32
C TYR A 196 7.80 -7.51 16.56
N ALA A 197 9.07 -7.13 16.59
CA ALA A 197 10.19 -7.91 16.11
C ALA A 197 11.08 -8.33 17.29
N ARG A 198 11.48 -9.60 17.31
CA ARG A 198 12.31 -10.15 18.39
C ARG A 198 13.79 -10.11 18.01
N ILE A 199 14.62 -9.59 18.90
CA ILE A 199 16.07 -9.65 18.84
C ILE A 199 16.54 -10.95 19.48
N VAL A 200 17.32 -11.73 18.76
CA VAL A 200 18.02 -12.92 19.28
C VAL A 200 19.45 -12.89 18.74
N ASN A 201 20.43 -12.73 19.63
CA ASN A 201 21.83 -12.55 19.25
C ASN A 201 21.98 -11.43 18.21
N ASP A 202 22.50 -11.74 17.02
CA ASP A 202 22.66 -10.81 15.90
C ASP A 202 21.61 -11.06 14.82
N SER A 203 20.39 -11.38 15.24
CA SER A 203 19.26 -11.64 14.35
C SER A 203 18.00 -10.94 14.82
N ILE A 204 17.17 -10.59 13.85
CA ILE A 204 15.83 -10.06 14.05
C ILE A 204 14.85 -11.10 13.51
N ILE A 205 13.91 -11.51 14.35
CA ILE A 205 12.82 -12.40 13.96
C ILE A 205 11.55 -11.55 13.84
N TRP A 206 10.96 -11.52 12.65
CA TRP A 206 9.76 -10.73 12.38
C TRP A 206 8.86 -11.45 11.39
N LYS A 207 7.55 -11.52 11.69
CA LYS A 207 6.53 -12.26 10.92
C LYS A 207 6.93 -13.70 10.54
N GLY A 208 7.62 -14.40 11.45
CA GLY A 208 8.06 -15.79 11.26
C GLY A 208 9.38 -15.94 10.49
N GLU A 209 9.93 -14.85 9.98
CA GLU A 209 11.17 -14.83 9.20
C GLU A 209 12.37 -14.46 10.07
N ILE A 210 13.53 -15.06 9.77
CA ILE A 210 14.80 -14.78 10.47
C ILE A 210 15.70 -13.93 9.57
N TYR A 211 15.97 -12.72 10.02
CA TYR A 211 16.89 -11.77 9.39
C TYR A 211 18.21 -11.77 10.17
N ARG A 212 19.30 -12.18 9.53
CA ARG A 212 20.64 -12.26 10.15
C ARG A 212 21.44 -11.01 9.83
N LYS A 213 22.11 -10.43 10.82
CA LYS A 213 22.99 -9.29 10.64
C LYS A 213 24.11 -9.64 9.67
N SER A 214 24.41 -8.72 8.77
CA SER A 214 25.54 -8.82 7.85
C SER A 214 26.47 -7.64 8.08
N ASP A 215 27.77 -7.93 8.22
CA ASP A 215 28.84 -6.93 8.33
C ASP A 215 29.40 -6.50 6.96
N LYS A 216 28.78 -6.97 5.86
CA LYS A 216 29.14 -6.56 4.49
C LYS A 216 28.83 -5.10 4.20
#